data_AF-A0A7X0ZB14-F1
#
_entry.id   AF-A0A7X0ZB14-F1
#
_cell.length_a   1.000
_cell.length_b   1.000
_cell.length_c   1.000
_cell.angle_alpha   90.00
_cell.angle_beta   90.00
_cell.angle_gamma   90.00
#
_symmetry.space_group_name_H-M   'P 1'
#
loop_
_entity.id
_entity.type
_entity.pdbx_description
1 polymer ?
#
loop_
_entity_poly.entity_id
_entity_poly.type
_entity_poly.pdbx_seq_one_letter_code
_entity_poly.pdbx_strand_id
1 'polypeptide(L)'
;MSIVVEQLVIKDTSERWGSPYLLEQIKSNLATTKADFVMVCSEIEQNILSQIQDYIARFPVNMSGADIHLFNQNPVFVQHLRKLPNEDSYEMTDTLQFLEEAIPSPTSTYLERDPHVLLEEVGQYILYNVTFLKAYFGKAEAGQHLIDVFHQANMVWKHSILEETPKNEAKIKIPDDYLISDMVDCWSYYRNLENNYTTLNLALLDFDKNLFNYLIRTKLGPIFQQKLLAGDLAKATDALEALTAFLEANNKRLVSELVSLGYFYIQVPVKEYPIWSSNKPFGTAYLKFLKVLFEKMHYQTKQYNLAFYRRTTNAVYKAVGLNSLKPIEKCHKLYF
;
A
#
# COMPACT_ATOMS: atom_id res chain seq x y z
N MET A 1 32.79 -14.86 5.45
CA MET A 1 31.83 -15.53 6.37
C MET A 1 30.52 -15.68 5.60
N SER A 2 29.81 -16.80 5.75
CA SER A 2 28.48 -16.96 5.15
C SER A 2 27.48 -16.19 6.00
N ILE A 3 26.70 -15.30 5.38
CA ILE A 3 25.60 -14.61 6.04
C ILE A 3 24.44 -15.60 6.22
N VAL A 4 23.86 -15.64 7.42
CA VAL A 4 22.74 -16.53 7.78
C VAL A 4 21.48 -15.70 7.99
N VAL A 5 20.39 -16.11 7.35
CA VAL A 5 19.05 -15.49 7.47
C VAL A 5 18.07 -16.49 8.06
N GLU A 6 17.29 -16.05 9.03
CA GLU A 6 16.22 -16.84 9.67
C GLU A 6 14.84 -16.19 9.46
N GLN A 7 13.80 -17.02 9.29
CA GLN A 7 12.41 -16.57 9.28
C GLN A 7 11.82 -16.65 10.69
N LEU A 8 11.31 -15.52 11.17
CA LEU A 8 10.50 -15.43 12.38
C LEU A 8 9.02 -15.41 11.98
N VAL A 9 8.39 -16.57 12.07
CA VAL A 9 6.98 -16.75 11.72
C VAL A 9 6.10 -16.40 12.92
N ILE A 10 5.41 -15.27 12.84
CA ILE A 10 4.57 -14.75 13.91
C ILE A 10 3.11 -14.89 13.47
N LYS A 11 2.42 -15.87 14.06
CA LYS A 11 0.99 -16.05 13.83
C LYS A 11 0.24 -14.92 14.53
N ASP A 12 -0.08 -13.89 13.78
CA ASP A 12 -0.89 -12.79 14.26
C ASP A 12 -2.24 -12.75 13.54
N THR A 13 -3.25 -12.25 14.24
CA THR A 13 -4.44 -11.73 13.58
C THR A 13 -4.06 -10.32 13.12
N SER A 14 -4.26 -10.00 11.84
CA SER A 14 -3.87 -8.75 11.13
C SER A 14 -3.99 -7.42 11.89
N GLU A 15 -4.75 -7.38 12.99
CA GLU A 15 -4.93 -6.24 13.90
C GLU A 15 -3.68 -5.85 14.71
N ARG A 16 -2.60 -6.65 14.69
CA ARG A 16 -1.49 -6.51 15.65
C ARG A 16 -0.10 -6.41 15.02
N TRP A 17 0.01 -6.29 13.69
CA TRP A 17 1.30 -6.18 13.00
C TRP A 17 2.16 -4.97 13.41
N GLY A 18 1.57 -3.88 13.91
CA GLY A 18 2.34 -2.77 14.49
C GLY A 18 2.53 -2.84 16.01
N SER A 19 1.92 -3.82 16.67
CA SER A 19 1.65 -3.81 18.11
C SER A 19 2.91 -4.06 18.96
N PRO A 20 2.89 -3.61 20.24
CA PRO A 20 3.96 -3.96 21.18
C PRO A 20 4.13 -5.46 21.37
N TYR A 21 3.06 -6.24 21.15
CA TYR A 21 3.09 -7.68 21.24
C TYR A 21 3.99 -8.30 20.16
N LEU A 22 3.89 -7.83 18.92
CA LEU A 22 4.76 -8.27 17.82
C LEU A 22 6.24 -8.04 18.18
N LEU A 23 6.55 -6.85 18.68
CA LEU A 23 7.93 -6.52 19.05
C LEU A 23 8.46 -7.37 20.20
N GLU A 24 7.66 -7.66 21.22
CA GLU A 24 8.08 -8.54 22.31
C GLU A 24 8.28 -9.99 21.82
N GLN A 25 7.51 -10.45 20.83
CA GLN A 25 7.78 -11.72 20.17
C GLN A 25 9.10 -11.69 19.39
N ILE A 26 9.36 -10.64 18.61
CA ILE A 26 10.63 -10.47 17.88
C ILE A 26 11.80 -10.48 18.88
N LYS A 27 11.71 -9.71 19.96
CA LYS A 27 12.70 -9.63 21.04
C LYS A 27 12.95 -10.98 21.71
N SER A 28 11.89 -11.74 22.00
CA SER A 28 11.99 -13.08 22.61
C SER A 28 12.74 -14.05 21.70
N ASN A 29 12.45 -14.03 20.40
CA ASN A 29 13.15 -14.87 19.42
C ASN A 29 14.61 -14.44 19.21
N LEU A 30 14.90 -13.13 19.21
CA LEU A 30 16.25 -12.60 19.06
C LEU A 30 17.23 -13.06 20.16
N ALA A 31 16.74 -13.35 21.36
CA ALA A 31 17.58 -13.87 22.44
C ALA A 31 18.21 -15.23 22.09
N THR A 32 17.55 -16.01 21.23
CA THR A 32 17.96 -17.38 20.89
C THR A 32 18.56 -17.50 19.49
N THR A 33 18.26 -16.57 18.58
CA THR A 33 18.78 -16.63 17.21
C THR A 33 20.29 -16.39 17.15
N LYS A 34 20.93 -17.18 16.28
CA LYS A 34 22.33 -17.04 15.84
C LYS A 34 22.45 -16.51 14.42
N ALA A 35 21.33 -16.18 13.76
CA ALA A 35 21.33 -15.61 12.42
C ALA A 35 21.93 -14.20 12.42
N ASP A 36 22.46 -13.79 11.28
CA ASP A 36 22.93 -12.42 11.05
C ASP A 36 21.76 -11.48 10.77
N PHE A 37 20.73 -11.99 10.10
CA PHE A 37 19.50 -11.28 9.77
C PHE A 37 18.26 -12.10 10.10
N VAL A 38 17.16 -11.40 10.41
CA VAL A 38 15.84 -12.00 10.60
C VAL A 38 14.81 -11.38 9.66
N MET A 39 13.95 -12.23 9.10
CA MET A 39 12.79 -11.86 8.29
C MET A 39 11.52 -12.13 9.09
N VAL A 40 10.67 -11.13 9.30
CA VAL A 40 9.42 -11.29 10.06
C VAL A 40 8.27 -11.53 9.09
N CYS A 41 7.53 -12.61 9.27
CA CYS A 41 6.47 -13.03 8.36
C CYS A 41 5.31 -13.68 9.14
N SER A 42 4.09 -13.62 8.60
CA SER A 42 2.92 -14.26 9.24
C SER A 42 2.78 -15.74 8.90
N GLU A 43 3.35 -16.16 7.78
CA GLU A 43 3.50 -17.56 7.38
C GLU A 43 4.88 -17.82 6.77
N ILE A 44 5.20 -19.09 6.51
CA ILE A 44 6.50 -19.49 5.96
C ILE A 44 6.59 -19.10 4.48
N GLU A 45 7.59 -18.32 4.12
CA GLU A 45 7.85 -17.85 2.74
C GLU A 45 9.14 -18.46 2.18
N GLN A 46 9.10 -19.74 1.79
CA GLN A 46 10.30 -20.47 1.35
C GLN A 46 10.93 -19.84 0.09
N ASN A 47 10.12 -19.46 -0.90
CA ASN A 47 10.60 -18.89 -2.15
C ASN A 47 11.28 -17.53 -1.93
N ILE A 48 10.63 -16.63 -1.18
CA ILE A 48 11.17 -15.30 -0.88
C ILE A 48 12.49 -15.43 -0.12
N LEU A 49 12.53 -16.28 0.91
CA LEU A 49 13.77 -16.54 1.64
C LEU A 49 14.86 -17.09 0.73
N SER A 50 14.55 -18.04 -0.15
CA SER A 50 15.52 -18.63 -1.07
C SER A 50 16.09 -17.60 -2.04
N GLN A 51 15.24 -16.73 -2.59
CA GLN A 51 15.67 -15.64 -3.47
C GLN A 51 16.53 -14.61 -2.74
N ILE A 52 16.17 -14.26 -1.49
CA ILE A 52 16.98 -13.40 -0.63
C ILE A 52 18.33 -14.05 -0.32
N GLN A 53 18.36 -15.35 -0.02
CA GLN A 53 19.58 -16.08 0.25
C GLN A 53 20.49 -16.18 -0.99
N ASP A 54 19.92 -16.40 -2.18
CA ASP A 54 20.65 -16.38 -3.45
C ASP A 54 21.25 -14.99 -3.72
N TYR A 55 20.49 -13.91 -3.48
CA TYR A 55 21.00 -12.54 -3.56
C TYR A 55 22.20 -12.33 -2.63
N ILE A 56 22.07 -12.70 -1.36
CA ILE A 56 23.11 -12.53 -0.35
C ILE A 56 24.37 -13.34 -0.70
N ALA A 57 24.20 -14.55 -1.24
CA ALA A 57 25.30 -15.40 -1.66
C ALA A 57 26.11 -14.77 -2.82
N ARG A 58 25.42 -14.09 -3.74
CA ARG A 58 26.05 -13.41 -4.88
C ARG A 58 26.65 -12.04 -4.50
N PHE A 59 26.00 -11.30 -3.61
CA PHE A 59 26.36 -9.93 -3.24
C PHE A 59 26.52 -9.72 -1.73
N PRO A 60 27.41 -10.45 -1.06
CA PRO A 60 27.56 -10.36 0.39
C PRO A 60 28.00 -8.97 0.86
N VAL A 61 28.70 -8.22 0.01
CA VAL A 61 29.12 -6.83 0.28
C VAL A 61 27.93 -5.87 0.38
N ASN A 62 26.84 -6.15 -0.35
CA ASN A 62 25.61 -5.35 -0.37
C ASN A 62 24.70 -5.61 0.85
N MET A 63 25.18 -6.39 1.81
CA MET A 63 24.54 -6.60 3.11
C MET A 63 25.24 -5.85 4.24
N SER A 64 26.34 -5.15 3.96
CA SER A 64 27.09 -4.40 4.96
C SER A 64 26.65 -2.94 5.01
N GLY A 65 26.50 -2.35 6.20
CA GLY A 65 26.29 -0.89 6.34
C GLY A 65 24.84 -0.40 6.40
N ALA A 66 23.84 -1.30 6.34
CA ALA A 66 22.45 -0.97 6.67
C ALA A 66 21.93 -1.80 7.84
N ASP A 67 21.03 -1.20 8.61
CA ASP A 67 20.37 -1.82 9.74
C ASP A 67 19.13 -2.61 9.28
N ILE A 68 18.51 -2.16 8.19
CA ILE A 68 17.32 -2.74 7.58
C ILE A 68 17.51 -2.80 6.06
N HIS A 69 17.12 -3.92 5.46
CA HIS A 69 17.09 -4.11 4.01
C HIS A 69 15.66 -4.40 3.57
N LEU A 70 15.12 -3.56 2.68
CA LEU A 70 13.83 -3.75 2.03
C LEU A 70 14.03 -4.33 0.63
N PHE A 71 13.35 -5.42 0.34
CA PHE A 71 13.39 -6.09 -0.96
C PHE A 71 12.10 -5.82 -1.74
N ASN A 72 12.24 -5.26 -2.94
CA ASN A 72 11.13 -4.95 -3.83
C ASN A 72 11.17 -5.82 -5.07
N GLN A 73 10.05 -5.83 -5.80
CA GLN A 73 9.96 -6.46 -7.12
C GLN A 73 10.97 -5.87 -8.10
N ASN A 74 11.57 -6.74 -8.88
CA ASN A 74 12.57 -6.39 -9.86
C ASN A 74 11.92 -5.77 -11.12
N PRO A 75 12.32 -4.56 -11.56
CA PRO A 75 11.72 -3.92 -12.72
C PRO A 75 12.01 -4.63 -14.04
N VAL A 76 13.17 -5.27 -14.20
CA VAL A 76 13.52 -6.06 -15.39
C VAL A 76 12.62 -7.28 -15.48
N PHE A 77 12.41 -7.95 -14.36
CA PHE A 77 11.48 -9.06 -14.26
C PHE A 77 10.05 -8.64 -14.63
N VAL A 78 9.55 -7.54 -14.06
CA VAL A 78 8.21 -7.02 -14.39
C VAL A 78 8.10 -6.66 -15.88
N GLN A 79 9.15 -6.11 -16.49
CA GLN A 79 9.16 -5.85 -17.93
C GLN A 79 9.17 -7.13 -18.77
N HIS A 80 9.86 -8.17 -18.32
CA HIS A 80 9.85 -9.48 -18.97
C HIS A 80 8.44 -10.07 -18.96
N LEU A 81 7.77 -10.10 -17.81
CA LEU A 81 6.39 -10.58 -17.69
C LEU A 81 5.43 -9.84 -18.62
N ARG A 82 5.55 -8.52 -18.76
CA ARG A 82 4.71 -7.72 -19.67
C ARG A 82 4.89 -8.04 -21.16
N LYS A 83 6.00 -8.69 -21.52
CA LYS A 83 6.30 -9.10 -22.90
C LYS A 83 5.88 -10.55 -23.17
N LEU A 84 5.53 -11.31 -22.12
CA LEU A 84 5.01 -12.65 -22.30
C LEU A 84 3.67 -12.58 -23.05
N PRO A 85 3.43 -13.47 -24.02
CA PRO A 85 2.10 -13.70 -24.58
C PRO A 85 1.07 -13.95 -23.46
N ASN A 86 -0.19 -13.58 -23.69
CA ASN A 86 -1.28 -13.66 -22.70
C ASN A 86 -1.55 -15.07 -22.11
N GLU A 87 -0.91 -16.11 -22.65
CA GLU A 87 -1.05 -17.52 -22.23
C GLU A 87 0.24 -18.08 -21.60
N ASP A 88 1.36 -17.37 -21.70
CA ASP A 88 2.65 -17.79 -21.13
C ASP A 88 2.78 -17.27 -19.70
N SER A 89 3.08 -18.16 -18.76
CA SER A 89 3.46 -17.82 -17.39
C SER A 89 4.94 -18.08 -17.15
N TYR A 90 5.58 -17.16 -16.44
CA TYR A 90 6.93 -17.41 -15.94
C TYR A 90 6.86 -18.40 -14.77
N GLU A 91 7.60 -19.49 -14.88
CA GLU A 91 7.79 -20.42 -13.76
C GLU A 91 8.76 -19.81 -12.77
N MET A 92 8.23 -19.42 -11.62
CA MET A 92 9.04 -18.86 -10.54
C MET A 92 10.02 -19.89 -9.99
N THR A 93 11.28 -19.46 -9.85
CA THR A 93 12.35 -20.28 -9.26
C THR A 93 12.81 -19.77 -7.90
N ASP A 94 13.37 -20.68 -7.10
CA ASP A 94 13.97 -20.35 -5.80
C ASP A 94 15.22 -19.48 -5.92
N THR A 95 15.85 -19.46 -7.10
CA THR A 95 16.99 -18.62 -7.46
C THR A 95 16.58 -17.43 -8.30
N LEU A 96 17.30 -16.31 -8.17
CA LEU A 96 17.11 -15.13 -9.01
C LEU A 96 17.77 -15.32 -10.39
N GLN A 97 16.97 -15.11 -11.43
CA GLN A 97 17.35 -15.14 -12.84
C GLN A 97 17.54 -13.74 -13.45
N PHE A 98 16.73 -12.76 -13.07
CA PHE A 98 16.69 -11.39 -13.60
C PHE A 98 17.42 -10.39 -12.72
N LEU A 99 18.51 -10.80 -12.08
CA LEU A 99 19.22 -9.92 -11.18
C LEU A 99 19.95 -8.79 -11.95
N GLU A 100 19.59 -7.54 -11.67
CA GLU A 100 20.33 -6.37 -12.13
C GLU A 100 21.00 -5.73 -10.89
N GLU A 101 22.33 -5.78 -10.84
CA GLU A 101 23.10 -5.25 -9.71
C GLU A 101 23.33 -3.75 -9.89
N ALA A 102 22.68 -2.95 -9.05
CA ALA A 102 23.16 -1.61 -8.71
C ALA A 102 23.58 -1.62 -7.24
N ILE A 103 24.60 -0.83 -6.90
CA ILE A 103 24.93 -0.55 -5.50
C ILE A 103 23.64 -0.08 -4.81
N PRO A 104 23.18 -0.75 -3.74
CA PRO A 104 21.94 -0.40 -3.09
C PRO A 104 21.99 1.07 -2.65
N SER A 105 20.97 1.83 -3.05
CA SER A 105 20.90 3.24 -2.70
C SER A 105 20.41 3.38 -1.26
N PRO A 106 21.06 4.21 -0.43
CA PRO A 106 20.50 4.57 0.85
C PRO A 106 19.11 5.19 0.63
N THR A 107 18.08 4.62 1.26
CA THR A 107 16.77 5.27 1.31
C THR A 107 16.69 6.09 2.58
N SER A 108 15.77 7.05 2.55
CA SER A 108 15.44 7.78 3.75
C SER A 108 14.82 6.86 4.80
N THR A 109 15.20 7.06 6.06
CA THR A 109 14.56 6.50 7.26
C THR A 109 13.20 7.16 7.56
N TYR A 110 12.85 8.21 6.81
CA TYR A 110 11.60 8.94 6.88
C TYR A 110 10.42 8.12 6.30
N LEU A 111 9.69 7.46 7.20
CA LEU A 111 8.51 6.65 6.89
C LEU A 111 7.36 7.45 6.26
N GLU A 112 7.30 8.77 6.42
CA GLU A 112 6.27 9.60 5.80
C GLU A 112 6.32 9.55 4.26
N ARG A 113 7.48 9.23 3.68
CA ARG A 113 7.63 9.04 2.24
C ARG A 113 7.18 7.66 1.78
N ASP A 114 7.21 6.68 2.68
CA ASP A 114 6.92 5.31 2.35
C ASP A 114 6.25 4.51 3.47
N PRO A 115 5.08 4.95 3.96
CA PRO A 115 4.51 4.43 5.21
C PRO A 115 3.97 3.00 5.10
N HIS A 116 3.75 2.52 3.87
CA HIS A 116 3.21 1.19 3.63
C HIS A 116 4.18 0.07 4.01
N VAL A 117 5.48 0.35 4.18
CA VAL A 117 6.46 -0.63 4.67
C VAL A 117 6.20 -1.10 6.11
N LEU A 118 5.31 -0.40 6.82
CA LEU A 118 4.87 -0.77 8.16
C LEU A 118 3.72 -1.80 8.15
N LEU A 119 3.17 -2.12 6.98
CA LEU A 119 2.05 -3.05 6.84
C LEU A 119 2.51 -4.50 6.77
N GLU A 120 1.67 -5.41 7.26
CA GLU A 120 1.94 -6.85 7.30
C GLU A 120 2.34 -7.43 5.96
N GLU A 121 1.63 -7.05 4.91
CA GLU A 121 1.88 -7.49 3.54
C GLU A 121 3.30 -7.18 3.02
N VAL A 122 4.02 -6.23 3.63
CA VAL A 122 5.40 -5.87 3.27
C VAL A 122 6.43 -6.56 4.17
N GLY A 123 6.01 -7.07 5.34
CA GLY A 123 6.90 -7.65 6.35
C GLY A 123 7.87 -8.71 5.85
N GLN A 124 7.37 -9.61 5.00
CA GLN A 124 8.13 -10.69 4.38
C GLN A 124 9.26 -10.23 3.45
N TYR A 125 9.34 -8.94 3.12
CA TYR A 125 10.45 -8.41 2.32
C TYR A 125 11.43 -7.58 3.11
N ILE A 126 11.30 -7.55 4.44
CA ILE A 126 12.14 -6.76 5.32
C ILE A 126 13.08 -7.67 6.07
N LEU A 127 14.39 -7.48 5.84
CA LEU A 127 15.43 -8.10 6.64
C LEU A 127 15.96 -7.10 7.66
N TYR A 128 15.94 -7.51 8.92
CA TYR A 128 16.50 -6.74 10.01
C TYR A 128 17.84 -7.33 10.42
N ASN A 129 18.85 -6.48 10.57
CA ASN A 129 20.14 -6.90 11.11
C ASN A 129 19.97 -7.27 12.60
N VAL A 130 20.40 -8.48 12.96
CA VAL A 130 20.23 -9.00 14.34
C VAL A 130 21.07 -8.23 15.35
N THR A 131 22.26 -7.75 14.97
CA THR A 131 23.11 -6.92 15.84
C THR A 131 22.43 -5.59 16.14
N PHE A 132 21.87 -4.96 15.11
CA PHE A 132 21.07 -3.75 15.25
C PHE A 132 19.86 -3.97 16.17
N LEU A 133 19.05 -5.00 15.90
CA LEU A 133 17.87 -5.29 16.71
C LEU A 133 18.23 -5.60 18.16
N LYS A 134 19.28 -6.38 18.42
CA LYS A 134 19.77 -6.65 19.79
C LYS A 134 20.22 -5.37 20.49
N ALA A 135 20.93 -4.48 19.79
CA ALA A 135 21.35 -3.20 20.34
C ALA A 135 20.17 -2.27 20.64
N TYR A 136 19.15 -2.27 19.77
CA TYR A 136 17.89 -1.56 19.97
C TYR A 136 17.16 -2.08 21.22
N PHE A 137 16.86 -3.39 21.30
CA PHE A 137 16.13 -3.97 22.43
C PHE A 137 16.92 -3.97 23.74
N GLY A 138 18.25 -3.90 23.70
CA GLY A 138 19.07 -3.72 24.90
C GLY A 138 18.92 -2.34 25.57
N LYS A 139 18.39 -1.36 24.84
CA LYS A 139 18.14 0.02 25.32
C LYS A 139 16.66 0.35 25.43
N ALA A 140 15.80 -0.44 24.79
CA ALA A 140 14.40 -0.11 24.65
C ALA A 140 13.60 -0.41 25.93
N GLU A 141 12.76 0.54 26.33
CA GLU A 141 11.84 0.37 27.46
C GLU A 141 10.64 -0.52 27.10
N ALA A 142 9.81 -0.88 28.06
CA ALA A 142 8.57 -1.62 27.79
C ALA A 142 7.58 -0.76 26.96
N GLY A 143 6.84 -1.39 26.04
CA GLY A 143 5.77 -0.72 25.27
C GLY A 143 6.20 -0.06 23.97
N GLN A 144 7.30 -0.49 23.36
CA GLN A 144 7.72 -0.03 22.03
C GLN A 144 6.79 -0.55 20.93
N HIS A 145 6.86 0.07 19.75
CA HIS A 145 6.07 -0.22 18.55
C HIS A 145 6.95 -0.40 17.30
N LEU A 146 6.45 -1.11 16.28
CA LEU A 146 7.25 -1.44 15.08
C LEU A 146 7.94 -0.24 14.44
N ILE A 147 7.28 0.92 14.47
CA ILE A 147 7.79 2.19 13.94
C ILE A 147 9.13 2.61 14.58
N ASP A 148 9.37 2.20 15.84
CA ASP A 148 10.55 2.58 16.63
C ASP A 148 11.81 1.97 16.06
N VAL A 149 11.70 0.73 15.57
CA VAL A 149 12.79 0.02 14.92
C VAL A 149 13.24 0.79 13.67
N PHE A 150 12.31 1.33 12.89
CA PHE A 150 12.64 2.10 11.69
C PHE A 150 13.19 3.49 12.00
N HIS A 151 12.69 4.16 13.03
CA HIS A 151 13.21 5.47 13.46
C HIS A 151 14.61 5.40 14.08
N GLN A 152 14.95 4.28 14.74
CA GLN A 152 16.28 4.07 15.34
C GLN A 152 17.30 3.48 14.37
N ALA A 153 16.88 3.02 13.19
CA ALA A 153 17.79 2.57 12.15
C ALA A 153 18.61 3.75 11.61
N ASN A 154 19.93 3.60 11.55
CA ASN A 154 20.82 4.60 10.95
C ASN A 154 20.68 4.62 9.43
N MET A 155 20.42 3.45 8.84
CA MET A 155 20.38 3.28 7.40
C MET A 155 19.43 2.17 7.00
N VAL A 156 18.58 2.47 6.02
CA VAL A 156 17.73 1.49 5.34
C VAL A 156 18.17 1.40 3.89
N TRP A 157 18.34 0.20 3.37
CA TRP A 157 18.66 -0.05 1.96
C TRP A 157 17.46 -0.65 1.23
N LYS A 158 17.18 -0.12 0.04
CA LYS A 158 16.15 -0.68 -0.85
C LYS A 158 16.82 -1.43 -1.99
N HIS A 159 16.43 -2.69 -2.15
CA HIS A 159 16.85 -3.58 -3.23
C HIS A 159 15.65 -3.83 -4.14
N SER A 160 15.82 -3.83 -5.47
CA SER A 160 14.73 -4.11 -6.42
C SER A 160 15.04 -5.38 -7.19
N ILE A 161 14.96 -6.53 -6.51
CA ILE A 161 15.56 -7.77 -6.97
C ILE A 161 14.63 -8.99 -6.95
N LEU A 162 13.45 -8.92 -6.32
CA LEU A 162 12.57 -10.07 -6.18
C LEU A 162 11.86 -10.40 -7.50
N GLU A 163 11.72 -11.69 -7.79
CA GLU A 163 10.96 -12.23 -8.93
C GLU A 163 9.58 -12.77 -8.51
N GLU A 164 9.16 -12.48 -7.28
CA GLU A 164 7.84 -12.87 -6.79
C GLU A 164 6.76 -11.87 -7.26
N THR A 165 5.85 -12.35 -8.10
CA THR A 165 4.64 -11.63 -8.54
C THR A 165 3.32 -12.32 -8.17
N PRO A 166 3.13 -13.64 -8.35
CA PRO A 166 1.81 -14.26 -8.24
C PRO A 166 1.29 -14.41 -6.79
N LYS A 167 2.16 -14.70 -5.80
CA LYS A 167 1.71 -14.78 -4.40
C LYS A 167 1.45 -13.40 -3.78
N ASN A 168 2.08 -12.35 -4.29
CA ASN A 168 1.93 -10.99 -3.75
C ASN A 168 0.55 -10.40 -4.06
N GLU A 169 0.04 -10.56 -5.29
CA GLU A 169 -1.31 -10.08 -5.63
C GLU A 169 -2.40 -10.82 -4.84
N ALA A 170 -2.22 -12.12 -4.63
CA ALA A 170 -3.14 -12.94 -3.85
C ALA A 170 -3.04 -12.72 -2.33
N LYS A 171 -1.94 -12.15 -1.81
CA LYS A 171 -1.73 -11.78 -0.39
C LYS A 171 -2.04 -10.31 -0.10
N ILE A 172 -2.05 -9.46 -1.12
CA ILE A 172 -2.90 -8.27 -1.19
C ILE A 172 -4.35 -8.70 -1.44
N LYS A 173 -4.77 -9.92 -1.02
CA LYS A 173 -6.18 -10.29 -1.01
C LYS A 173 -6.86 -9.28 -0.11
N ILE A 174 -7.55 -8.40 -0.80
CA ILE A 174 -8.37 -7.40 -0.21
C ILE A 174 -9.45 -8.17 0.54
N PRO A 175 -9.61 -7.96 1.86
CA PRO A 175 -10.75 -8.52 2.56
C PRO A 175 -12.00 -8.18 1.76
N ASP A 176 -12.88 -9.15 1.51
CA ASP A 176 -14.08 -8.94 0.66
C ASP A 176 -15.01 -7.84 1.20
N ASP A 177 -14.72 -7.36 2.41
CA ASP A 177 -15.47 -6.46 3.26
C ASP A 177 -14.66 -5.28 3.84
N TYR A 178 -13.44 -4.97 3.37
CA TYR A 178 -12.70 -3.79 3.87
C TYR A 178 -13.48 -2.47 3.69
N LEU A 179 -13.67 -1.75 4.79
CA LEU A 179 -14.51 -0.55 4.89
C LEU A 179 -13.66 0.71 5.05
N ILE A 180 -14.33 1.87 4.93
CA ILE A 180 -13.76 3.17 5.28
C ILE A 180 -13.29 3.21 6.74
N SER A 181 -14.02 2.56 7.66
CA SER A 181 -13.61 2.46 9.07
C SER A 181 -12.24 1.79 9.21
N ASP A 182 -12.03 0.66 8.53
CA ASP A 182 -10.78 -0.10 8.62
C ASP A 182 -9.60 0.71 8.07
N MET A 183 -9.84 1.50 7.02
CA MET A 183 -8.86 2.45 6.49
C MET A 183 -8.53 3.54 7.51
N VAL A 184 -9.54 4.11 8.17
CA VAL A 184 -9.35 5.17 9.17
C VAL A 184 -8.68 4.61 10.43
N ASP A 185 -9.03 3.40 10.87
CA ASP A 185 -8.46 2.76 12.03
C ASP A 185 -6.98 2.42 11.79
N CYS A 186 -6.67 1.86 10.62
CA CYS A 186 -5.29 1.60 10.20
C CYS A 186 -4.46 2.89 10.15
N TRP A 187 -4.98 3.96 9.53
CA TRP A 187 -4.32 5.25 9.51
C TRP A 187 -4.14 5.83 10.91
N SER A 188 -5.20 5.85 11.72
CA SER A 188 -5.19 6.41 13.08
C SER A 188 -4.16 5.70 13.95
N TYR A 189 -4.09 4.38 13.82
CA TYR A 189 -3.10 3.56 14.50
C TYR A 189 -1.68 4.02 14.21
N TYR A 190 -1.24 4.00 12.94
CA TYR A 190 0.14 4.36 12.60
C TYR A 190 0.42 5.86 12.77
N ARG A 191 -0.58 6.73 12.58
CA ARG A 191 -0.43 8.16 12.79
C ARG A 191 -0.23 8.50 14.27
N ASN A 192 -0.95 7.85 15.18
CA ASN A 192 -0.73 8.00 16.62
C ASN A 192 0.67 7.53 17.02
N LEU A 193 1.15 6.44 16.42
CA LEU A 193 2.52 5.99 16.62
C LEU A 193 3.51 7.03 16.14
N GLU A 194 3.45 7.45 14.87
CA GLU A 194 4.35 8.46 14.29
C GLU A 194 4.41 9.75 15.14
N ASN A 195 3.26 10.26 15.59
CA ASN A 195 3.19 11.46 16.43
C ASN A 195 3.97 11.34 17.76
N ASN A 196 4.18 10.13 18.28
CA ASN A 196 4.96 9.90 19.49
C ASN A 196 6.48 9.98 19.25
N TYR A 197 6.92 9.79 18.01
CA TYR A 197 8.35 9.62 17.68
C TYR A 197 8.94 10.76 16.84
N THR A 198 8.10 11.62 16.26
CA THR A 198 8.55 12.85 15.61
C THR A 198 7.87 14.10 16.20
N THR A 199 8.69 15.05 16.64
CA THR A 199 8.26 16.41 17.01
C THR A 199 8.23 17.36 15.83
N LEU A 200 8.85 16.96 14.71
CA LEU A 200 8.76 17.65 13.44
C LEU A 200 7.36 17.36 12.89
N ASN A 201 6.50 18.36 12.91
CA ASN A 201 5.33 18.44 12.05
C ASN A 201 5.81 18.46 10.57
N LEU A 202 6.32 17.33 10.09
CA LEU A 202 6.91 17.10 8.77
C LEU A 202 5.89 17.48 7.70
N ALA A 203 5.96 18.71 7.18
CA ALA A 203 5.07 19.25 6.13
C ALA A 203 3.60 18.76 6.21
N LEU A 204 3.13 18.50 7.43
CA LEU A 204 1.84 18.05 7.95
C LEU A 204 0.96 16.99 7.24
N LEU A 205 1.28 16.45 6.05
CA LEU A 205 0.36 15.51 5.36
C LEU A 205 1.01 14.39 4.52
N ASP A 206 2.35 14.30 4.44
CA ASP A 206 2.97 13.32 3.54
C ASP A 206 2.71 11.87 3.99
N PHE A 207 2.80 11.59 5.28
CA PHE A 207 2.41 10.29 5.84
C PHE A 207 0.93 10.00 5.54
N ASP A 208 0.04 10.90 5.96
CA ASP A 208 -1.41 10.76 5.82
C ASP A 208 -1.82 10.49 4.37
N LYS A 209 -1.37 11.33 3.45
CA LYS A 209 -1.74 11.21 2.04
C LYS A 209 -1.15 9.96 1.39
N ASN A 210 0.07 9.56 1.74
CA ASN A 210 0.71 8.39 1.15
C ASN A 210 0.05 7.11 1.65
N LEU A 211 -0.24 7.02 2.95
CA LEU A 211 -0.93 5.86 3.53
C LEU A 211 -2.37 5.75 3.00
N PHE A 212 -3.15 6.84 2.98
CA PHE A 212 -4.50 6.80 2.42
C PHE A 212 -4.49 6.47 0.92
N ASN A 213 -3.62 7.07 0.11
CA ASN A 213 -3.55 6.73 -1.31
C ASN A 213 -3.18 5.27 -1.54
N TYR A 214 -2.30 4.71 -0.71
CA TYR A 214 -1.98 3.29 -0.75
C TYR A 214 -3.22 2.45 -0.44
N LEU A 215 -3.86 2.65 0.71
CA LEU A 215 -5.02 1.86 1.15
C LEU A 215 -6.23 2.00 0.20
N ILE A 216 -6.44 3.19 -0.37
CA ILE A 216 -7.46 3.40 -1.41
C ILE A 216 -7.14 2.59 -2.65
N ARG A 217 -5.88 2.62 -3.10
CA ARG A 217 -5.46 1.95 -4.32
C ARG A 217 -5.47 0.44 -4.20
N THR A 218 -5.05 -0.08 -3.06
CA THR A 218 -4.82 -1.51 -2.86
C THR A 218 -5.96 -2.22 -2.16
N LYS A 219 -6.83 -1.53 -1.41
CA LYS A 219 -7.90 -2.17 -0.62
C LYS A 219 -9.28 -1.58 -0.94
N LEU A 220 -9.54 -0.34 -0.51
CA LEU A 220 -10.89 0.24 -0.55
C LEU A 220 -11.46 0.40 -1.98
N GLY A 221 -10.68 0.96 -2.90
CA GLY A 221 -11.10 1.22 -4.28
C GLY A 221 -11.48 -0.06 -5.04
N PRO A 222 -10.65 -1.11 -5.02
CA PRO A 222 -10.99 -2.37 -5.66
C PRO A 222 -12.26 -3.03 -5.11
N ILE A 223 -12.55 -2.98 -3.80
CA ILE A 223 -13.82 -3.51 -3.26
C ILE A 223 -15.00 -2.77 -3.84
N PHE A 224 -14.96 -1.44 -3.83
CA PHE A 224 -16.02 -0.65 -4.41
C PHE A 224 -16.25 -1.03 -5.89
N GLN A 225 -15.17 -1.17 -6.66
CA GLN A 225 -15.24 -1.62 -8.04
C GLN A 225 -15.84 -3.04 -8.17
N GLN A 226 -15.43 -3.98 -7.32
CA GLN A 226 -15.97 -5.35 -7.32
C GLN A 226 -17.47 -5.36 -7.03
N LYS A 227 -17.94 -4.64 -5.99
CA LYS A 227 -19.38 -4.55 -5.66
C LYS A 227 -20.17 -3.90 -6.80
N LEU A 228 -19.63 -2.84 -7.40
CA LEU A 228 -20.25 -2.18 -8.54
C LEU A 228 -20.40 -3.13 -9.73
N LEU A 229 -19.32 -3.81 -10.14
CA LEU A 229 -19.31 -4.72 -11.29
C LEU A 229 -20.20 -5.96 -11.06
N ALA A 230 -20.32 -6.41 -9.80
CA ALA A 230 -21.23 -7.50 -9.43
C ALA A 230 -22.71 -7.08 -9.41
N GLY A 231 -23.02 -5.79 -9.56
CA GLY A 231 -24.38 -5.27 -9.44
C GLY A 231 -24.90 -5.20 -8.00
N ASP A 232 -24.03 -5.34 -7.00
CA ASP A 232 -24.37 -5.14 -5.58
C ASP A 232 -24.41 -3.63 -5.26
N LEU A 233 -25.41 -2.97 -5.86
CA LEU A 233 -25.54 -1.51 -5.84
C LEU A 233 -25.91 -0.98 -4.45
N ALA A 234 -26.47 -1.81 -3.57
CA ALA A 234 -26.70 -1.44 -2.17
C ALA A 234 -25.37 -1.21 -1.46
N LYS A 235 -24.48 -2.22 -1.45
CA LYS A 235 -23.17 -2.08 -0.81
C LYS A 235 -22.27 -1.04 -1.48
N ALA A 236 -22.36 -0.91 -2.81
CA ALA A 236 -21.63 0.15 -3.52
C ALA A 236 -22.13 1.56 -3.12
N THR A 237 -23.43 1.71 -2.85
CA THR A 237 -24.02 2.95 -2.34
C THR A 237 -23.53 3.23 -0.92
N ASP A 238 -23.60 2.26 -0.02
CA ASP A 238 -23.14 2.41 1.38
C ASP A 238 -21.66 2.82 1.44
N ALA A 239 -20.81 2.19 0.61
CA ALA A 239 -19.39 2.53 0.50
C ALA A 239 -19.16 3.96 -0.02
N LEU A 240 -19.95 4.41 -1.01
CA LEU A 240 -19.89 5.78 -1.52
C LEU A 240 -20.32 6.81 -0.47
N GLU A 241 -21.36 6.51 0.31
CA GLU A 241 -21.86 7.40 1.36
C GLU A 241 -20.85 7.52 2.50
N ALA A 242 -20.26 6.40 2.94
CA ALA A 242 -19.20 6.38 3.94
C ALA A 242 -17.97 7.18 3.48
N LEU A 243 -17.55 7.00 2.22
CA LEU A 243 -16.46 7.78 1.65
C LEU A 243 -16.83 9.27 1.56
N THR A 244 -18.06 9.59 1.17
CA THR A 244 -18.54 10.99 1.12
C THR A 244 -18.46 11.64 2.48
N ALA A 245 -18.93 10.97 3.54
CA ALA A 245 -18.84 11.47 4.91
C ALA A 245 -17.38 11.67 5.35
N PHE A 246 -16.49 10.73 5.02
CA PHE A 246 -15.05 10.88 5.28
C PHE A 246 -14.47 12.12 4.57
N LEU A 247 -14.80 12.35 3.30
CA LEU A 247 -14.33 13.54 2.57
C LEU A 247 -14.91 14.83 3.16
N GLU A 248 -16.18 14.84 3.58
CA GLU A 248 -16.83 15.98 4.24
C GLU A 248 -16.15 16.33 5.58
N ALA A 249 -15.79 15.32 6.38
CA ALA A 249 -15.13 15.50 7.68
C ALA A 249 -13.66 15.97 7.56
N ASN A 250 -12.98 15.67 6.45
CA ASN A 250 -11.56 15.97 6.29
C ASN A 250 -11.28 17.31 5.58
N ASN A 251 -10.13 17.91 5.89
CA ASN A 251 -9.77 19.20 5.31
C ASN A 251 -9.48 19.11 3.80
N LYS A 252 -9.62 20.26 3.13
CA LYS A 252 -9.41 20.37 1.67
C LYS A 252 -8.03 19.92 1.22
N ARG A 253 -7.00 20.16 2.04
CA ARG A 253 -5.60 19.88 1.72
C ARG A 253 -5.37 18.37 1.63
N LEU A 254 -5.84 17.58 2.59
CA LEU A 254 -5.76 16.12 2.54
C LEU A 254 -6.53 15.56 1.34
N VAL A 255 -7.81 15.94 1.18
CA VAL A 255 -8.67 15.43 0.10
C VAL A 255 -8.11 15.73 -1.28
N SER A 256 -7.47 16.89 -1.45
CA SER A 256 -6.81 17.26 -2.72
C SER A 256 -5.66 16.33 -3.08
N GLU A 257 -5.00 15.69 -2.12
CA GLU A 257 -3.86 14.83 -2.38
C GLU A 257 -4.26 13.36 -2.62
N LEU A 258 -5.55 13.00 -2.49
CA LEU A 258 -6.05 11.63 -2.67
C LEU A 258 -6.25 11.26 -4.15
N VAL A 259 -5.15 11.25 -4.92
CA VAL A 259 -5.13 10.95 -6.36
C VAL A 259 -5.66 9.55 -6.70
N SER A 260 -5.54 8.58 -5.80
CA SER A 260 -6.03 7.21 -6.00
C SER A 260 -7.56 7.15 -6.20
N LEU A 261 -8.32 8.17 -5.79
CA LEU A 261 -9.77 8.25 -6.03
C LEU A 261 -10.14 8.35 -7.53
N GLY A 262 -9.23 8.87 -8.36
CA GLY A 262 -9.51 9.13 -9.78
C GLY A 262 -9.89 7.87 -10.57
N TYR A 263 -9.18 6.76 -10.37
CA TYR A 263 -9.48 5.53 -11.09
C TYR A 263 -10.81 4.91 -10.63
N PHE A 264 -10.88 4.57 -9.34
CA PHE A 264 -11.98 3.78 -8.77
C PHE A 264 -13.31 4.53 -8.68
N TYR A 265 -13.29 5.85 -8.48
CA TYR A 265 -14.50 6.63 -8.21
C TYR A 265 -14.86 7.65 -9.30
N ILE A 266 -13.95 7.93 -10.26
CA ILE A 266 -14.25 8.79 -11.42
C ILE A 266 -14.29 7.96 -12.71
N GLN A 267 -13.24 7.19 -13.02
CA GLN A 267 -13.21 6.46 -14.28
C GLN A 267 -14.16 5.27 -14.30
N VAL A 268 -14.07 4.38 -13.31
CA VAL A 268 -14.82 3.12 -13.27
C VAL A 268 -16.33 3.36 -13.30
N PRO A 269 -16.95 4.21 -12.44
CA PRO A 269 -18.39 4.38 -12.47
C PRO A 269 -18.91 4.97 -13.78
N VAL A 270 -18.14 5.84 -14.44
CA VAL A 270 -18.54 6.39 -15.75
C VAL A 270 -18.48 5.31 -16.83
N LYS A 271 -17.43 4.48 -16.83
CA LYS A 271 -17.30 3.37 -17.78
C LYS A 271 -18.45 2.37 -17.60
N GLU A 272 -18.76 2.03 -16.36
CA GLU A 272 -19.74 1.01 -15.99
C GLU A 272 -21.15 1.59 -15.77
N TYR A 273 -21.46 2.73 -16.40
CA TYR A 273 -22.75 3.41 -16.32
C TYR A 273 -23.97 2.48 -16.50
N PRO A 274 -24.00 1.56 -17.49
CA PRO A 274 -25.15 0.67 -17.70
C PRO A 274 -25.52 -0.15 -16.47
N ILE A 275 -24.52 -0.56 -15.67
CA ILE A 275 -24.71 -1.43 -14.50
C ILE A 275 -25.59 -0.74 -13.44
N TRP A 276 -25.44 0.57 -13.25
CA TRP A 276 -26.09 1.31 -12.18
C TRP A 276 -27.07 2.38 -12.64
N SER A 277 -27.16 2.65 -13.94
CA SER A 277 -27.96 3.75 -14.52
C SER A 277 -29.44 3.77 -14.12
N SER A 278 -30.03 2.59 -13.90
CA SER A 278 -31.44 2.43 -13.47
C SER A 278 -31.64 2.54 -11.96
N ASN A 279 -30.55 2.50 -11.17
CA ASN A 279 -30.59 2.57 -9.72
C ASN A 279 -30.54 4.03 -9.24
N LYS A 280 -31.72 4.58 -8.96
CA LYS A 280 -31.87 5.97 -8.47
C LYS A 280 -31.11 6.24 -7.16
N PRO A 281 -31.12 5.35 -6.14
CA PRO A 281 -30.33 5.54 -4.93
C PRO A 281 -28.84 5.74 -5.22
N PHE A 282 -28.23 4.82 -5.97
CA PHE A 282 -26.83 4.90 -6.34
C PHE A 282 -26.52 6.18 -7.12
N GLY A 283 -27.34 6.53 -8.13
CA GLY A 283 -27.13 7.75 -8.91
C GLY A 283 -27.20 9.04 -8.08
N THR A 284 -28.06 9.06 -7.05
CA THR A 284 -28.17 10.17 -6.11
C THR A 284 -26.96 10.27 -5.20
N ALA A 285 -26.54 9.15 -4.60
CA ALA A 285 -25.34 9.07 -3.78
C ALA A 285 -24.09 9.45 -4.57
N TYR A 286 -23.97 8.98 -5.82
CA TYR A 286 -22.85 9.29 -6.69
C TYR A 286 -22.77 10.79 -7.03
N LEU A 287 -23.90 11.44 -7.37
CA LEU A 287 -23.90 12.90 -7.57
C LEU A 287 -23.51 13.67 -6.30
N LYS A 288 -23.96 13.22 -5.12
CA LYS A 288 -23.57 13.84 -3.83
C LYS A 288 -22.06 13.71 -3.61
N PHE A 289 -21.53 12.50 -3.74
CA PHE A 289 -20.09 12.22 -3.67
C PHE A 289 -19.29 13.12 -4.59
N LEU A 290 -19.67 13.20 -5.87
CA LEU A 290 -18.96 13.98 -6.88
C LEU A 290 -18.93 15.48 -6.55
N LYS A 291 -20.01 16.03 -6.00
CA LYS A 291 -20.05 17.44 -5.54
C LYS A 291 -19.02 17.68 -4.44
N VAL A 292 -19.06 16.86 -3.39
CA VAL A 292 -18.13 16.95 -2.25
C VAL A 292 -16.68 16.82 -2.74
N LEU A 293 -16.41 15.80 -3.56
CA LEU A 293 -15.08 15.55 -4.11
C LEU A 293 -14.57 16.76 -4.92
N PHE A 294 -15.37 17.31 -5.84
CA PHE A 294 -14.92 18.42 -6.69
C PHE A 294 -14.84 19.76 -5.97
N GLU A 295 -15.65 19.97 -4.92
CA GLU A 295 -15.53 21.13 -4.03
C GLU A 295 -14.21 21.11 -3.26
N LYS A 296 -13.81 19.93 -2.77
CA LYS A 296 -12.60 19.74 -1.98
C LYS A 296 -11.33 19.50 -2.79
N MET A 297 -11.42 19.08 -4.05
CA MET A 297 -10.25 18.90 -4.89
C MET A 297 -9.62 20.24 -5.31
N HIS A 298 -8.29 20.35 -5.13
CA HIS A 298 -7.47 21.42 -5.70
C HIS A 298 -7.42 21.35 -7.23
N TYR A 299 -7.07 22.47 -7.86
CA TYR A 299 -6.96 22.57 -9.32
C TYR A 299 -5.94 21.58 -9.89
N GLN A 300 -4.80 21.39 -9.21
CA GLN A 300 -3.74 20.48 -9.68
C GLN A 300 -4.20 19.02 -9.70
N THR A 301 -4.94 18.56 -8.70
CA THR A 301 -5.55 17.22 -8.67
C THR A 301 -6.55 17.03 -9.80
N LYS A 302 -7.33 18.08 -10.11
CA LYS A 302 -8.21 18.09 -11.29
C LYS A 302 -7.40 17.96 -12.58
N GLN A 303 -6.28 18.68 -12.71
CA GLN A 303 -5.39 18.55 -13.87
C GLN A 303 -4.77 17.16 -13.98
N TYR A 304 -4.34 16.57 -12.85
CA TYR A 304 -3.87 15.18 -12.80
C TYR A 304 -4.94 14.22 -13.33
N ASN A 305 -6.15 14.27 -12.78
CA ASN A 305 -7.27 13.45 -13.24
C ASN A 305 -7.64 13.72 -14.70
N LEU A 306 -7.51 14.95 -15.19
CA LEU A 306 -7.72 15.29 -16.60
C LEU A 306 -6.62 14.73 -17.52
N ALA A 307 -5.39 14.58 -17.03
CA ALA A 307 -4.30 13.99 -17.79
C ALA A 307 -4.49 12.48 -17.97
N PHE A 308 -4.82 11.76 -16.90
CA PHE A 308 -4.97 10.29 -16.92
C PHE A 308 -6.37 9.82 -17.30
N TYR A 309 -7.42 10.55 -16.91
CA TYR A 309 -8.82 10.16 -17.03
C TYR A 309 -9.65 11.26 -17.73
N ARG A 310 -9.12 11.83 -18.82
CA ARG A 310 -9.63 13.07 -19.45
C ARG A 310 -11.15 13.07 -19.69
N ARG A 311 -11.67 12.01 -20.33
CA ARG A 311 -13.06 11.95 -20.79
C ARG A 311 -14.03 11.84 -19.62
N THR A 312 -13.77 10.91 -18.71
CA THR A 312 -14.57 10.66 -17.50
C THR A 312 -14.52 11.85 -16.54
N THR A 313 -13.33 12.43 -16.30
CA THR A 313 -13.17 13.63 -15.46
C THR A 313 -13.97 14.82 -15.99
N ASN A 314 -13.95 15.07 -17.31
CA ASN A 314 -14.76 16.12 -17.91
C ASN A 314 -16.26 15.87 -17.80
N ALA A 315 -16.69 14.61 -17.96
CA ALA A 315 -18.09 14.23 -17.82
C ALA A 315 -18.59 14.45 -16.39
N VAL A 316 -17.83 13.99 -15.41
CA VAL A 316 -18.12 14.17 -13.99
C VAL A 316 -18.12 15.66 -13.61
N TYR A 317 -17.14 16.45 -14.08
CA TYR A 317 -17.14 17.90 -13.85
C TYR A 317 -18.42 18.59 -14.35
N LYS A 318 -18.88 18.23 -15.55
CA LYS A 318 -20.15 18.72 -16.12
C LYS A 318 -21.37 18.19 -15.35
N ALA A 319 -21.33 16.95 -14.90
CA ALA A 319 -22.40 16.34 -14.13
C ALA A 319 -22.61 17.06 -12.79
N VAL A 320 -21.52 17.43 -12.12
CA VAL A 320 -21.55 18.25 -10.90
C VAL A 320 -22.15 19.63 -11.18
N GLY A 321 -21.66 20.34 -12.20
CA GLY A 321 -22.13 21.68 -12.53
C GLY A 321 -23.60 21.74 -12.97
N LEU A 322 -24.08 20.73 -13.68
CA LEU A 322 -25.48 20.62 -14.13
C LEU A 322 -26.39 19.91 -13.12
N ASN A 323 -25.82 19.40 -12.02
CA ASN A 323 -26.50 18.51 -11.08
C ASN A 323 -27.29 17.39 -11.79
N SER A 324 -26.64 16.73 -12.76
CA SER A 324 -27.30 15.79 -13.67
C SER A 324 -26.36 14.67 -14.08
N LEU A 325 -26.87 13.44 -14.19
CA LEU A 325 -26.13 12.29 -14.69
C LEU A 325 -26.02 12.25 -16.23
N LYS A 326 -26.74 13.12 -16.95
CA LYS A 326 -26.72 13.15 -18.43
C LYS A 326 -25.31 13.27 -19.04
N PRO A 327 -24.38 14.08 -18.50
CA PRO A 327 -23.01 14.14 -19.00
C PRO A 327 -22.25 12.82 -18.84
N ILE A 328 -22.52 12.06 -17.77
CA ILE A 328 -21.94 10.73 -17.54
C ILE A 328 -22.49 9.74 -18.56
N GLU A 329 -23.82 9.68 -18.72
CA GLU A 329 -24.48 8.86 -19.73
C GLU A 329 -23.93 9.14 -21.14
N LYS A 330 -23.83 10.42 -21.51
CA LYS A 330 -23.29 10.84 -22.81
C LYS A 330 -21.83 10.42 -22.96
N CYS A 331 -21.03 10.54 -21.90
CA CYS A 331 -19.63 10.13 -21.94
C CYS A 331 -19.49 8.63 -22.12
N HIS A 332 -20.29 7.83 -21.41
CA HIS A 332 -20.36 6.39 -21.61
C HIS A 332 -20.65 6.07 -23.08
N LYS A 333 -21.81 6.50 -23.60
CA LYS A 333 -22.24 6.23 -24.98
C LYS A 333 -21.25 6.62 -26.08
N LEU A 334 -20.43 7.64 -25.86
CA LEU A 334 -19.48 8.13 -26.87
C LEU A 334 -18.11 7.46 -26.83
N TYR A 335 -17.73 6.87 -25.69
CA TYR A 335 -16.33 6.53 -25.43
C TYR A 335 -16.11 5.17 -24.78
N PHE A 336 -17.15 4.49 -24.33
CA PHE A 336 -17.13 3.17 -23.71
C PHE A 336 -18.24 2.31 -24.33
#